data_AF-A0A3D4NCQ2-F1
#
_entry.id   AF-A0A3D4NCQ2-F1
#
_cell.length_a   1.000
_cell.length_b   1.000
_cell.length_c   1.000
_cell.angle_alpha   90.00
_cell.angle_beta   90.00
_cell.angle_gamma   90.00
#
_symmetry.space_group_name_H-M   'P 1'
#
loop_
_entity.id
_entity.type
_entity.pdbx_description
1 polymer ?
#
loop_
_entity_poly.entity_id
_entity_poly.type
_entity_poly.pdbx_seq_one_letter_code
_entity_poly.pdbx_strand_id
1 'polypeptide(L)'
;MLSKEFVKFLIRAKQNTYASGKPADQTSRPLSHDMHYEEEPYLYIDTWLGGFHFIGEEAVWHKGAALWGMNYYGKTLIEKVPDGFSHFLKASLSQAPAEAPYRGPSVYAEDDFEYHCSWRGTHISFEGEEAISYKKQVIYRLSFHGGEIRE
;
A
#
# COMPACT_ATOMS: atom_id res chain seq x y z
N MET A 1 0.81 -21.36 0.66
CA MET A 1 -0.61 -20.96 0.79
C MET A 1 -0.70 -19.94 1.90
N LEU A 2 -1.04 -18.71 1.54
CA LEU A 2 -1.03 -17.56 2.43
C LEU A 2 -2.14 -17.74 3.49
N SER A 3 -1.74 -17.80 4.75
CA SER A 3 -2.61 -18.19 5.87
C SER A 3 -3.39 -17.00 6.43
N LYS A 4 -4.38 -17.25 7.30
CA LYS A 4 -5.03 -16.19 8.07
C LYS A 4 -4.05 -15.40 8.93
N GLU A 5 -3.00 -16.04 9.43
CA GLU A 5 -1.97 -15.37 10.22
C GLU A 5 -1.10 -14.44 9.36
N PHE A 6 -0.79 -14.85 8.12
CA PHE A 6 -0.13 -13.96 7.15
C PHE A 6 -0.97 -12.71 6.87
N VAL A 7 -2.28 -12.85 6.64
CA VAL A 7 -3.17 -11.70 6.39
C VAL A 7 -3.17 -10.73 7.57
N LYS A 8 -3.27 -11.25 8.80
CA LYS A 8 -3.20 -10.42 10.02
C LYS A 8 -1.86 -9.72 10.16
N PHE A 9 -0.76 -10.41 9.88
CA PHE A 9 0.58 -9.81 9.86
C PHE A 9 0.66 -8.67 8.84
N LEU A 10 0.23 -8.91 7.59
CA LEU A 10 0.30 -7.92 6.52
C LEU A 10 -0.48 -6.64 6.87
N ILE A 11 -1.67 -6.77 7.45
CA ILE A 11 -2.47 -5.62 7.91
C ILE A 11 -1.72 -4.85 9.01
N ARG A 12 -1.17 -5.53 10.02
CA ARG A 12 -0.38 -4.88 11.07
C ARG A 12 0.85 -4.18 10.52
N ALA A 13 1.55 -4.80 9.57
CA ALA A 13 2.72 -4.23 8.92
C ALA A 13 2.38 -2.93 8.19
N LYS A 14 1.32 -2.93 7.39
CA LYS A 14 0.82 -1.73 6.70
C LYS A 14 0.44 -0.61 7.66
N GLN A 15 -0.29 -0.94 8.72
CA GLN A 15 -0.72 0.00 9.76
C GLN A 15 0.46 0.59 10.56
N ASN A 16 1.59 -0.11 10.63
CA ASN A 16 2.78 0.30 11.38
C ASN A 16 3.89 0.90 10.52
N THR A 17 3.70 0.98 9.20
CA THR A 17 4.64 1.55 8.22
C THR A 17 4.06 2.82 7.59
N TYR A 18 3.90 2.89 6.26
CA TYR A 18 3.53 4.13 5.56
C TYR A 18 2.23 4.74 6.11
N ALA A 19 1.22 3.91 6.36
CA ALA A 19 -0.08 4.36 6.89
C ALA A 19 0.02 4.94 8.31
N SER A 20 1.04 4.58 9.07
CA SER A 20 1.26 5.10 10.43
C SER A 20 1.83 6.53 10.44
N GLY A 21 2.33 7.01 9.29
CA GLY A 21 3.00 8.31 9.20
C GLY A 21 4.37 8.39 9.86
N LYS A 22 4.97 7.25 10.24
CA LYS A 22 6.36 7.20 10.71
C LYS A 22 7.32 7.58 9.56
N PRO A 23 8.50 8.13 9.88
CA PRO A 23 9.53 8.41 8.87
C PRO A 23 10.09 7.12 8.28
N ALA A 24 10.61 7.20 7.05
CA ALA A 24 11.35 6.14 6.39
C ALA A 24 12.67 5.81 7.10
N ASP A 25 13.09 4.56 6.97
CA ASP A 25 14.33 4.01 7.50
C ASP A 25 15.50 4.24 6.50
N GLN A 26 16.41 3.26 6.40
CA GLN A 26 17.53 3.25 5.47
C GLN A 26 17.08 2.91 4.05
N THR A 27 17.69 3.54 3.04
CA THR A 27 17.37 3.33 1.63
C THR A 27 18.09 2.09 1.08
N SER A 28 17.38 1.14 0.46
CA SER A 28 17.99 0.00 -0.25
C SER A 28 18.43 0.31 -1.69
N ARG A 29 17.91 1.39 -2.28
CA ARG A 29 18.22 1.83 -3.66
C ARG A 29 18.52 3.33 -3.69
N PRO A 30 19.22 3.84 -4.71
CA PRO A 30 19.43 5.28 -4.86
C PRO A 30 18.08 6.03 -4.84
N LEU A 31 17.96 6.99 -3.92
CA LEU A 31 16.76 7.83 -3.74
C LEU A 31 15.47 7.06 -3.40
N SER A 32 15.56 5.82 -2.91
CA SER A 32 14.37 5.15 -2.37
C SER A 32 14.01 5.64 -0.98
N HIS A 33 12.78 5.39 -0.60
CA HIS A 33 12.32 5.42 0.77
C HIS A 33 11.91 4.01 1.11
N ASP A 34 12.37 3.51 2.25
CA ASP A 34 12.08 2.15 2.67
C ASP A 34 11.53 2.17 4.11
N MET A 35 10.59 1.28 4.38
CA MET A 35 9.98 1.09 5.68
C MET A 35 10.02 -0.41 6.02
N HIS A 36 10.62 -0.76 7.15
CA HIS A 36 10.71 -2.14 7.60
C HIS A 36 9.72 -2.40 8.73
N TYR A 37 9.15 -3.60 8.74
CA TYR A 37 8.36 -4.09 9.85
C TYR A 37 8.57 -5.58 10.04
N GLU A 38 8.83 -5.98 11.28
CA GLU A 38 9.19 -7.35 11.60
C GLU A 38 8.36 -7.86 12.78
N GLU A 39 7.76 -9.02 12.59
CA GLU A 39 7.14 -9.84 13.63
C GLU A 39 7.48 -11.29 13.30
N GLU A 40 8.53 -11.81 13.91
CA GLU A 40 9.01 -13.17 13.72
C GLU A 40 7.84 -14.18 13.67
N PRO A 41 7.71 -15.00 12.61
CA PRO A 41 8.71 -15.29 11.57
C PRO A 41 8.64 -14.43 10.29
N TYR A 42 7.94 -13.30 10.30
CA TYR A 42 7.69 -12.49 9.12
C TYR A 42 8.48 -11.18 9.11
N LEU A 43 8.96 -10.81 7.92
CA LEU A 43 9.54 -9.51 7.61
C LEU A 43 8.73 -8.88 6.47
N TYR A 44 8.37 -7.61 6.61
CA TYR A 44 7.72 -6.78 5.60
C TYR A 44 8.62 -5.59 5.27
N ILE A 45 8.76 -5.30 3.98
CA ILE A 45 9.46 -4.11 3.49
C ILE A 45 8.56 -3.43 2.46
N ASP A 46 8.33 -2.13 2.65
CA ASP A 46 7.73 -1.25 1.65
C ASP A 46 8.80 -0.30 1.14
N THR A 47 9.08 -0.32 -0.17
CA THR A 47 10.10 0.52 -0.79
C THR A 47 9.57 1.24 -2.02
N TRP A 48 9.76 2.56 -2.11
CA TRP A 48 9.30 3.35 -3.24
C TRP A 48 10.28 4.44 -3.66
N LEU A 49 10.11 4.91 -4.89
CA LEU A 49 10.81 6.05 -5.49
C LEU A 49 9.81 7.16 -5.80
N GLY A 50 10.22 8.41 -5.57
CA GLY A 50 9.40 9.58 -5.87
C GLY A 50 8.43 9.95 -4.73
N GLY A 51 7.47 10.83 -5.04
CA GLY A 51 6.53 11.34 -4.04
C GLY A 51 5.30 12.06 -4.62
N PHE A 52 5.43 12.66 -5.80
CA PHE A 52 4.29 13.26 -6.53
C PHE A 52 3.72 12.32 -7.59
N HIS A 53 4.61 11.72 -8.35
CA HIS A 53 4.41 10.43 -9.02
C HIS A 53 5.42 9.49 -8.38
N PHE A 54 5.03 8.23 -8.21
CA PHE A 54 5.88 7.27 -7.51
C PHE A 54 5.63 5.86 -8.00
N ILE A 55 6.64 5.02 -7.85
CA ILE A 55 6.57 3.58 -8.07
C ILE A 55 7.17 2.90 -6.84
N GLY A 56 6.58 1.79 -6.42
CA GLY A 56 7.09 1.05 -5.28
C GLY A 56 6.68 -0.41 -5.29
N GLU A 57 7.24 -1.12 -4.34
CA GLU A 57 6.98 -2.53 -4.08
C GLU A 57 6.86 -2.75 -2.57
N GLU A 58 5.87 -3.55 -2.20
CA GLU A 58 5.81 -4.18 -0.89
C GLU A 58 6.16 -5.65 -1.03
N ALA A 59 6.97 -6.17 -0.13
CA ALA A 59 7.36 -7.57 -0.12
C ALA A 59 7.33 -8.14 1.31
N VAL A 60 6.98 -9.43 1.40
CA VAL A 60 6.97 -10.17 2.66
C VAL A 60 7.83 -11.42 2.54
N TRP A 61 8.68 -11.63 3.55
CA TRP A 61 9.44 -12.84 3.77
C TRP A 61 8.88 -13.60 4.97
N HIS A 62 8.99 -14.92 4.93
CA HIS A 62 8.68 -15.81 6.05
C HIS A 62 9.86 -16.76 6.27
N LYS A 63 10.49 -16.68 7.44
CA LYS A 63 11.74 -17.40 7.78
C LYS A 63 12.84 -17.19 6.72
N GLY A 64 12.97 -15.96 6.25
CA GLY A 64 13.98 -15.56 5.26
C GLY A 64 13.66 -15.91 3.80
N ALA A 65 12.59 -16.64 3.51
CA ALA A 65 12.16 -16.92 2.13
C ALA A 65 11.09 -15.92 1.68
N ALA A 66 11.22 -15.36 0.47
CA ALA A 66 10.21 -14.49 -0.11
C ALA A 66 8.88 -15.26 -0.26
N LEU A 67 7.79 -14.66 0.20
CA LEU A 67 6.49 -15.31 0.31
C LEU A 67 5.42 -14.61 -0.54
N TRP A 68 5.50 -13.27 -0.64
CA TRP A 68 4.49 -12.46 -1.31
C TRP A 68 5.07 -11.11 -1.72
N GLY A 69 4.57 -10.52 -2.81
CA GLY A 69 4.91 -9.16 -3.22
C GLY A 69 3.78 -8.45 -3.95
N MET A 70 3.84 -7.11 -3.92
CA MET A 70 2.93 -6.22 -4.64
C MET A 70 3.69 -5.02 -5.19
N ASN A 71 3.61 -4.83 -6.50
CA ASN A 71 4.10 -3.63 -7.17
C ASN A 71 2.97 -2.61 -7.32
N TYR A 72 3.32 -1.32 -7.27
CA TYR A 72 2.35 -0.24 -7.42
C TYR A 72 2.95 1.01 -8.06
N TYR A 73 2.14 1.72 -8.84
CA TYR A 73 2.50 3.01 -9.45
C TYR A 73 1.40 4.03 -9.23
N GLY A 74 1.73 5.14 -8.57
CA GLY A 74 0.82 6.23 -8.26
C GLY A 74 1.11 7.50 -9.05
N LYS A 75 0.05 8.17 -9.51
CA LYS A 75 0.11 9.41 -10.28
C LYS A 75 -0.92 10.42 -9.79
N THR A 76 -0.44 11.58 -9.36
CA THR A 76 -1.25 12.78 -9.13
C THR A 76 -1.70 13.39 -10.48
N LEU A 77 -2.97 13.75 -10.61
CA LEU A 77 -3.60 14.22 -11.85
C LEU A 77 -3.80 15.74 -11.91
N ILE A 78 -3.39 16.44 -10.87
CA ILE A 78 -3.45 17.90 -10.74
C ILE A 78 -2.06 18.43 -10.41
N GLU A 79 -1.83 19.73 -10.55
CA GLU A 79 -0.52 20.35 -10.33
C GLU A 79 -0.11 20.41 -8.85
N LYS A 80 -1.08 20.55 -7.95
CA LYS A 80 -0.85 20.65 -6.51
C LYS A 80 -1.93 19.89 -5.76
N VAL A 81 -1.53 18.95 -4.90
CA VAL A 81 -2.47 18.22 -4.04
C VAL A 81 -3.08 19.16 -2.99
N PRO A 82 -4.37 19.00 -2.63
CA PRO A 82 -4.99 19.76 -1.56
C PRO A 82 -4.37 19.42 -0.21
N ASP A 83 -4.45 20.36 0.73
CA ASP A 83 -4.05 20.10 2.12
C ASP A 83 -4.88 18.94 2.70
N GLY A 84 -4.26 18.14 3.56
CA GLY A 84 -4.90 16.95 4.11
C GLY A 84 -4.83 15.69 3.23
N PHE A 85 -4.44 15.78 1.95
CA PHE A 85 -4.36 14.62 1.05
C PHE A 85 -3.52 13.46 1.64
N SER A 86 -2.34 13.76 2.18
CA SER A 86 -1.48 12.72 2.78
C SER A 86 -2.10 12.09 4.03
N HIS A 87 -2.80 12.89 4.84
CA HIS A 87 -3.51 12.39 6.01
C HIS A 87 -4.65 11.46 5.61
N PHE A 88 -5.48 11.90 4.65
CA PHE A 88 -6.59 11.12 4.11
C PHE A 88 -6.13 9.81 3.46
N LEU A 89 -5.06 9.83 2.66
CA LEU A 89 -4.48 8.63 2.06
C LEU A 89 -4.04 7.65 3.15
N LYS A 90 -3.31 8.11 4.17
CA LYS A 90 -2.86 7.26 5.29
C LYS A 90 -4.04 6.68 6.08
N ALA A 91 -5.07 7.48 6.33
CA ALA A 91 -6.30 7.03 6.99
C ALA A 91 -7.04 5.97 6.15
N SER A 92 -7.07 6.12 4.83
CA SER A 92 -7.66 5.12 3.93
C SER A 92 -6.86 3.81 3.97
N LEU A 93 -5.53 3.88 3.89
CA LEU A 93 -4.65 2.71 3.87
C LEU A 93 -4.60 1.96 5.22
N SER A 94 -4.84 2.64 6.35
CA SER A 94 -4.88 2.00 7.67
C SER A 94 -6.11 1.08 7.86
N GLN A 95 -7.09 1.19 6.96
CA GLN A 95 -8.35 0.44 6.97
C GLN A 95 -8.38 -0.70 5.94
N ALA A 96 -7.22 -1.23 5.58
CA ALA A 96 -7.10 -2.38 4.69
C ALA A 96 -7.96 -3.57 5.16
N PRO A 97 -8.91 -4.07 4.34
CA PRO A 97 -9.79 -5.15 4.74
C PRO A 97 -9.10 -6.51 4.66
N ALA A 98 -9.53 -7.48 5.48
CA ALA A 98 -8.90 -8.80 5.55
C ALA A 98 -9.12 -9.66 4.29
N GLU A 99 -10.22 -9.44 3.58
CA GLU A 99 -10.52 -10.08 2.31
C GLU A 99 -9.64 -9.58 1.16
N ALA A 100 -9.09 -8.36 1.28
CA ALA A 100 -8.26 -7.72 0.26
C ALA A 100 -7.21 -6.80 0.91
N PRO A 101 -6.19 -7.37 1.58
CA PRO A 101 -5.22 -6.62 2.38
C PRO A 101 -4.14 -5.97 1.49
N TYR A 102 -4.54 -5.30 0.41
CA TYR A 102 -3.64 -4.73 -0.59
C TYR A 102 -3.45 -3.22 -0.39
N ARG A 103 -4.56 -2.48 -0.38
CA ARG A 103 -4.61 -1.02 -0.18
C ARG A 103 -5.67 -0.71 0.89
N GLY A 104 -6.42 0.38 0.76
CA GLY A 104 -7.53 0.71 1.65
C GLY A 104 -8.82 -0.09 1.36
N PRO A 105 -9.94 0.23 2.03
CA PRO A 105 -11.23 -0.40 1.78
C PRO A 105 -11.78 -0.02 0.40
N SER A 106 -12.83 -0.71 -0.09
CA SER A 106 -13.40 -0.40 -1.40
C SER A 106 -13.87 1.05 -1.53
N VAL A 107 -14.38 1.62 -0.44
CA VAL A 107 -14.78 3.03 -0.34
C VAL A 107 -14.41 3.56 1.05
N TYR A 108 -13.87 4.77 1.11
CA TYR A 108 -13.72 5.55 2.33
C TYR A 108 -13.95 7.03 2.00
N ALA A 109 -14.55 7.79 2.91
CA ALA A 109 -14.80 9.21 2.70
C ALA A 109 -14.64 9.98 4.00
N GLU A 110 -14.03 11.15 3.90
CA GLU A 110 -13.78 12.06 5.02
C GLU A 110 -13.67 13.49 4.46
N ASP A 111 -14.43 14.42 5.03
CA ASP A 111 -14.55 15.79 4.55
C ASP A 111 -14.85 15.88 3.03
N ASP A 112 -14.00 16.58 2.27
CA ASP A 112 -14.11 16.78 0.83
C ASP A 112 -13.44 15.65 0.00
N PHE A 113 -12.88 14.63 0.66
CA PHE A 113 -12.15 13.54 0.02
C PHE A 113 -12.96 12.25 -0.06
N GLU A 114 -12.82 11.56 -1.19
CA GLU A 114 -13.40 10.24 -1.45
C GLU A 114 -12.31 9.30 -1.97
N TYR A 115 -12.17 8.15 -1.33
CA TYR A 115 -11.25 7.07 -1.69
C TYR A 115 -12.06 5.93 -2.31
N HIS A 116 -11.55 5.41 -3.43
CA HIS A 116 -12.10 4.22 -4.08
C HIS A 116 -10.98 3.24 -4.38
N CYS A 117 -11.20 1.98 -4.02
CA CYS A 117 -10.32 0.89 -4.42
C CYS A 117 -11.13 -0.25 -5.03
N SER A 118 -10.65 -0.78 -6.14
CA SER A 118 -11.22 -1.94 -6.79
C SER A 118 -10.12 -2.92 -7.15
N TRP A 119 -10.41 -4.21 -7.06
CA TRP A 119 -9.44 -5.27 -7.30
C TRP A 119 -10.13 -6.49 -7.90
N ARG A 120 -9.32 -7.36 -8.50
CA ARG A 120 -9.72 -8.67 -9.00
C ARG A 120 -8.67 -9.70 -8.60
N GLY A 121 -9.09 -10.97 -8.59
CA GLY A 121 -8.23 -12.08 -8.20
C GLY A 121 -8.28 -12.36 -6.70
N THR A 122 -7.20 -12.96 -6.19
CA THR A 122 -7.07 -13.38 -4.79
C THR A 122 -5.69 -12.99 -4.28
N HIS A 123 -5.42 -13.15 -2.99
CA HIS A 123 -4.09 -12.86 -2.42
C HIS A 123 -2.93 -13.67 -3.06
N ILE A 124 -3.22 -14.72 -3.84
CA ILE A 124 -2.25 -15.50 -4.60
C ILE A 124 -1.85 -14.81 -5.91
N SER A 125 -2.78 -14.09 -6.55
CA SER A 125 -2.57 -13.33 -7.78
C SER A 125 -3.71 -12.33 -7.95
N PHE A 126 -3.37 -11.05 -7.97
CA PHE A 126 -4.33 -9.95 -7.97
C PHE A 126 -3.79 -8.75 -8.75
N GLU A 127 -4.74 -7.92 -9.18
CA GLU A 127 -4.50 -6.58 -9.70
C GLU A 127 -5.64 -5.67 -9.25
N GLY A 128 -5.38 -4.37 -9.20
CA GLY A 128 -6.37 -3.40 -8.80
C GLY A 128 -5.97 -1.96 -9.07
N GLU A 129 -6.95 -1.10 -8.84
CA GLU A 129 -6.83 0.34 -8.98
C GLU A 129 -7.32 1.04 -7.71
N GLU A 130 -6.61 2.11 -7.37
CA GLU A 130 -6.90 3.04 -6.29
C GLU A 130 -7.11 4.42 -6.91
N ALA A 131 -8.12 5.15 -6.44
CA ALA A 131 -8.38 6.53 -6.86
C ALA A 131 -8.78 7.37 -5.65
N ILE A 132 -8.34 8.62 -5.64
CA ILE A 132 -8.80 9.62 -4.68
C ILE A 132 -9.39 10.80 -5.44
N SER A 133 -10.60 11.19 -5.03
CA SER A 133 -11.27 12.39 -5.48
C SER A 133 -11.26 13.45 -4.40
N TYR A 134 -11.18 14.71 -4.80
CA TYR A 134 -11.39 15.87 -3.94
C TYR A 134 -12.48 16.74 -4.58
N LYS A 135 -13.54 17.06 -3.83
CA LYS A 135 -14.71 17.80 -4.35
C LYS A 135 -15.25 17.20 -5.66
N LYS A 136 -15.36 15.87 -5.71
CA LYS A 136 -15.84 15.05 -6.85
C LYS A 136 -14.95 15.07 -8.10
N GLN A 137 -13.76 15.66 -8.04
CA GLN A 137 -12.76 15.57 -9.10
C GLN A 137 -11.70 14.53 -8.72
N VAL A 138 -11.44 13.55 -9.59
CA VAL A 138 -10.35 12.59 -9.36
C VAL A 138 -9.01 13.31 -9.46
N ILE A 139 -8.25 13.31 -8.38
CA ILE A 139 -6.96 14.04 -8.27
C ILE A 139 -5.76 13.10 -8.21
N TYR A 140 -5.98 11.82 -8.00
CA TYR A 140 -4.93 10.82 -7.86
C TYR A 140 -5.43 9.44 -8.29
N ARG A 141 -4.54 8.66 -8.94
CA ARG A 141 -4.77 7.26 -9.28
C ARG A 141 -3.52 6.44 -8.99
N LEU A 142 -3.72 5.17 -8.66
CA LEU A 142 -2.67 4.18 -8.55
C LEU A 142 -3.13 2.84 -9.10
N SER A 143 -2.26 2.15 -9.83
CA SER A 143 -2.46 0.76 -10.22
C SER A 143 -1.53 -0.12 -9.40
N PHE A 144 -2.01 -1.27 -8.95
CA PHE A 144 -1.23 -2.24 -8.19
C PHE A 144 -1.50 -3.66 -8.69
N HIS A 145 -0.51 -4.54 -8.56
CA HIS A 145 -0.63 -5.95 -8.86
C HIS A 145 0.41 -6.75 -8.09
N GLY A 146 0.13 -8.02 -7.84
CA GLY A 146 1.01 -8.84 -7.02
C GLY A 146 0.49 -10.25 -6.81
N GLY A 147 1.15 -10.97 -5.91
CA GLY A 147 0.81 -12.35 -5.63
C GLY A 147 1.81 -13.09 -4.75
N GLU A 148 1.57 -14.39 -4.66
CA GLU A 148 2.48 -15.33 -3.98
C GLU A 148 3.78 -15.48 -4.78
N ILE A 149 4.90 -15.51 -4.06
CA ILE A 149 6.24 -15.77 -4.63
C ILE A 149 6.66 -17.17 -4.18
N ARG A 150 7.24 -17.95 -5.10
CA ARG A 150 7.77 -19.28 -4.83
C ARG A 150 9.05 -19.50 -5.63
N GLU A 151 9.99 -20.22 -5.03
CA GLU A 151 11.18 -20.78 -5.69
C GLU A 151 10.92 -22.23 -6.14
#